data_AF-A0A5B8FZ62-F1
#
_entry.id   AF-A0A5B8FZ62-F1
#
_cell.length_a   1.000
_cell.length_b   1.000
_cell.length_c   1.000
_cell.angle_alpha   90.00
_cell.angle_beta   90.00
_cell.angle_gamma   90.00
#
_symmetry.space_group_name_H-M   'P 1'
#
loop_
_entity.id
_entity.type
_entity.pdbx_description
1 polymer ?
#
loop_
_entity_poly.entity_id
_entity_poly.type
_entity_poly.pdbx_seq_one_letter_code
_entity_poly.pdbx_strand_id
1 'polypeptide(L)'
;MYRFALLCITATAALAACTPASEHARDVAAANSADDKLTVGVVQREIHVGMTGSDVASVLGSPNVVTSNSGGGETWIYDKISTQNAYSGSSGGVNALFLAGVGANAAASATTQRTLTVIIKYDATGRVSDFSYRQSSF
;
A
#
# COMPACT_ATOMS: atom_id res chain seq x y z
N MET A 1 -13.78 51.16 -16.45
CA MET A 1 -14.74 50.08 -16.15
C MET A 1 -14.31 48.71 -16.68
N TYR A 2 -13.88 48.56 -17.94
CA TYR A 2 -13.44 47.27 -18.52
C TYR A 2 -12.20 46.62 -17.87
N ARG A 3 -11.26 47.42 -17.32
CA ARG A 3 -10.06 46.89 -16.64
C ARG A 3 -10.36 46.16 -15.33
N PHE A 4 -11.47 46.51 -14.67
CA PHE A 4 -11.92 45.85 -13.43
C PHE A 4 -12.67 44.54 -13.74
N ALA A 5 -13.43 44.52 -14.84
CA ALA A 5 -14.10 43.31 -15.33
C ALA A 5 -13.11 42.24 -15.82
N LEU A 6 -12.02 42.65 -16.48
CA LEU A 6 -10.98 41.74 -16.97
C LEU A 6 -10.17 41.08 -15.84
N LEU A 7 -10.03 41.78 -14.71
CA LEU A 7 -9.34 41.28 -13.51
C LEU A 7 -10.22 40.31 -12.69
N CYS A 8 -11.55 40.46 -12.74
CA CYS A 8 -12.48 39.51 -12.14
C CYS A 8 -12.56 38.19 -12.93
N ILE A 9 -12.50 38.24 -14.26
CA ILE A 9 -12.59 37.04 -15.12
C ILE A 9 -11.35 36.14 -14.99
N THR A 10 -10.16 36.73 -14.83
CA THR A 10 -8.92 35.96 -14.60
C THR A 10 -8.86 35.35 -13.19
N ALA A 11 -9.44 36.01 -12.19
CA ALA A 11 -9.51 35.48 -10.82
C ALA A 11 -10.43 34.25 -10.71
N THR A 12 -11.52 34.18 -11.48
CA THR A 12 -12.43 33.02 -11.49
C THR A 12 -11.85 31.78 -12.19
N ALA A 13 -10.93 31.95 -13.15
CA ALA A 13 -10.29 30.82 -13.83
C ALA A 13 -9.28 30.07 -12.94
N ALA A 14 -8.72 30.73 -11.93
CA ALA A 14 -7.76 30.12 -11.00
C ALA A 14 -8.41 29.15 -9.98
N LEU A 15 -9.72 29.25 -9.76
CA LEU A 15 -10.46 28.42 -8.79
C LEU A 15 -10.98 27.10 -9.39
N ALA A 16 -10.96 26.94 -10.71
CA ALA A 16 -11.42 25.73 -11.40
C ALA A 16 -10.32 24.65 -11.56
N ALA A 17 -9.10 24.93 -11.08
CA ALA A 17 -7.96 24.01 -11.18
C ALA A 17 -7.81 23.05 -9.97
N CYS A 18 -8.78 23.05 -9.05
CA CYS A 18 -8.81 22.07 -7.96
C CYS A 18 -9.29 20.72 -8.52
N THR A 19 -8.34 19.84 -8.88
CA THR A 19 -8.64 18.41 -9.04
C THR A 19 -9.33 17.90 -7.77
N PRO A 20 -10.43 17.14 -7.89
CA PRO A 20 -11.17 16.72 -6.73
C PRO A 20 -10.35 15.67 -5.98
N ALA A 21 -10.15 15.88 -4.67
CA ALA A 21 -9.44 14.95 -3.78
C ALA A 21 -10.00 13.51 -3.82
N SER A 22 -11.24 13.33 -4.32
CA SER A 22 -11.87 12.04 -4.56
C SER A 22 -11.19 11.19 -5.64
N GLU A 23 -10.53 11.81 -6.63
CA GLU A 23 -9.83 11.07 -7.70
C GLU A 23 -8.54 10.44 -7.16
N HIS A 24 -7.75 11.21 -6.40
CA HIS A 24 -6.61 10.67 -5.65
C HIS A 24 -7.01 9.60 -4.63
N ALA A 25 -8.14 9.75 -3.95
CA ALA A 25 -8.62 8.72 -3.02
C ALA A 25 -8.95 7.39 -3.74
N ARG A 26 -9.46 7.44 -4.98
CA ARG A 26 -9.74 6.25 -5.79
C ARG A 26 -8.47 5.57 -6.28
N ASP A 27 -7.48 6.33 -6.74
CA ASP A 27 -6.20 5.76 -7.19
C ASP A 27 -5.44 5.11 -6.04
N VAL A 28 -5.46 5.75 -4.86
CA VAL A 28 -4.88 5.18 -3.64
C VAL A 28 -5.65 3.92 -3.21
N ALA A 29 -6.99 3.94 -3.26
CA ALA A 29 -7.79 2.75 -2.93
C ALA A 29 -7.57 1.58 -3.91
N ALA A 30 -7.43 1.87 -5.20
CA ALA A 30 -7.13 0.88 -6.22
C ALA A 30 -5.73 0.26 -6.04
N ALA A 31 -4.72 1.09 -5.71
CA ALA A 31 -3.38 0.63 -5.37
C ALA A 31 -3.37 -0.27 -4.10
N ASN A 32 -4.14 0.10 -3.08
CA ASN A 32 -4.28 -0.69 -1.85
C ASN A 32 -4.98 -2.04 -2.08
N SER A 33 -5.88 -2.14 -3.07
CA SER A 33 -6.64 -3.37 -3.36
C SER A 33 -5.77 -4.50 -3.93
N ALA A 34 -4.69 -4.16 -4.65
CA ALA A 34 -3.67 -5.13 -5.05
C ALA A 34 -2.77 -5.51 -3.87
N ASP A 35 -2.53 -4.57 -2.96
CA ASP A 35 -1.70 -4.73 -1.77
C ASP A 35 -2.34 -5.69 -0.74
N ASP A 36 -3.66 -5.71 -0.59
CA ASP A 36 -4.40 -6.55 0.37
C ASP A 36 -4.27 -8.07 0.12
N LYS A 37 -3.93 -8.49 -1.10
CA LYS A 37 -3.86 -9.91 -1.47
C LYS A 37 -2.63 -10.61 -0.90
N LEU A 38 -1.52 -9.90 -0.73
CA LEU A 38 -0.26 -10.46 -0.27
C LEU A 38 -0.15 -10.38 1.26
N THR A 39 -0.71 -11.38 1.94
CA THR A 39 -0.60 -11.55 3.39
C THR A 39 -0.20 -12.97 3.76
N VAL A 40 0.43 -13.15 4.92
CA VAL A 40 0.81 -14.49 5.42
C VAL A 40 -0.41 -15.40 5.51
N GLY A 41 -1.55 -14.89 5.99
CA GLY A 41 -2.78 -15.67 6.12
C GLY A 41 -3.37 -16.11 4.77
N VAL A 42 -3.28 -15.28 3.73
CA VAL A 42 -3.70 -15.66 2.37
C VAL A 42 -2.77 -16.76 1.84
N VAL A 43 -1.45 -16.60 1.97
CA VAL A 43 -0.49 -17.61 1.51
C VAL A 43 -0.71 -18.95 2.21
N GLN A 44 -0.91 -18.96 3.53
CA GLN A 44 -1.14 -20.19 4.29
C GLN A 44 -2.46 -20.88 3.93
N ARG A 45 -3.49 -20.11 3.59
CA ARG A 45 -4.84 -20.63 3.34
C ARG A 45 -5.06 -21.07 1.90
N GLU A 46 -4.54 -20.31 0.95
CA GLU A 46 -4.91 -20.42 -0.47
C GLU A 46 -3.81 -21.05 -1.33
N ILE A 47 -2.55 -21.08 -0.86
CA ILE A 47 -1.42 -21.63 -1.63
C ILE A 47 -1.13 -23.06 -1.20
N HIS A 48 -1.10 -23.96 -2.20
CA HIS A 48 -0.88 -25.38 -2.01
C HIS A 48 0.10 -25.94 -3.05
N VAL A 49 0.80 -27.00 -2.66
CA VAL A 49 1.65 -27.79 -3.57
C VAL A 49 0.78 -28.37 -4.69
N GLY A 50 1.27 -28.30 -5.93
CA GLY A 50 0.60 -28.78 -7.13
C GLY A 50 -0.18 -27.73 -7.93
N MET A 51 -0.40 -26.54 -7.36
CA MET A 51 -1.05 -25.42 -8.06
C MET A 51 -0.26 -24.99 -9.29
N THR A 52 -0.94 -24.48 -10.31
CA THR A 52 -0.26 -23.89 -11.47
C THR A 52 0.16 -22.45 -11.17
N GLY A 53 1.16 -21.95 -11.90
CA GLY A 53 1.56 -20.54 -11.80
C GLY A 53 0.41 -19.56 -12.06
N SER A 54 -0.52 -19.90 -12.96
CA SER A 54 -1.73 -19.11 -13.20
C SER A 54 -2.69 -19.09 -12.00
N ASP A 55 -2.86 -20.23 -11.33
CA ASP A 55 -3.71 -20.29 -10.13
C ASP A 55 -3.11 -19.45 -9.02
N VAL A 56 -1.79 -19.54 -8.81
CA VAL A 56 -1.08 -18.71 -7.83
C VAL A 56 -1.19 -17.23 -8.18
N ALA A 57 -1.01 -16.85 -9.45
CA ALA A 57 -1.13 -15.47 -9.89
C ALA A 57 -2.56 -14.92 -9.74
N SER A 58 -3.58 -15.77 -9.84
CA SER A 58 -4.97 -15.36 -9.60
C SER A 58 -5.23 -14.99 -8.13
N VAL A 59 -4.53 -15.65 -7.21
CA VAL A 59 -4.63 -15.44 -5.76
C VAL A 59 -3.75 -14.27 -5.31
N LEU A 60 -2.45 -14.29 -5.64
CA LEU A 60 -1.45 -13.36 -5.12
C LEU A 60 -1.16 -12.17 -6.06
N GLY A 61 -1.59 -12.24 -7.32
CA GLY A 61 -1.22 -11.28 -8.35
C GLY A 61 0.12 -11.63 -9.03
N SER A 62 0.70 -10.65 -9.72
CA SER A 62 1.98 -10.82 -10.40
C SER A 62 3.15 -10.84 -9.42
N PRO A 63 4.13 -11.74 -9.60
CA PRO A 63 5.33 -11.75 -8.76
C PRO A 63 6.23 -10.55 -9.02
N ASN A 64 7.07 -10.23 -8.05
CA ASN A 64 8.11 -9.20 -8.18
C ASN A 64 9.32 -9.72 -8.97
N VAL A 65 9.67 -11.00 -8.81
CA VAL A 65 10.80 -11.65 -9.48
C VAL A 65 10.40 -13.05 -9.94
N VAL A 66 10.83 -13.41 -11.15
CA VAL A 66 10.73 -14.78 -11.68
C VAL A 66 12.13 -15.21 -12.12
N THR A 67 12.58 -16.36 -11.62
CA THR A 67 13.89 -16.94 -11.94
C THR A 67 13.70 -18.38 -12.40
N SER A 68 14.26 -18.73 -13.55
CA SER A 68 14.28 -20.12 -14.03
C SER A 68 15.48 -20.87 -13.44
N ASN A 69 15.25 -22.13 -13.05
CA ASN A 69 16.28 -23.04 -12.54
C ASN A 69 16.83 -23.90 -13.68
N SER A 70 18.08 -24.34 -13.57
CA SER A 70 18.76 -25.17 -14.58
C SER A 70 18.08 -26.52 -14.85
N GLY A 71 17.28 -27.03 -13.91
CA GLY A 71 16.48 -28.25 -14.05
C GLY A 71 15.09 -28.06 -14.69
N GLY A 72 14.79 -26.87 -15.25
CA GLY A 72 13.53 -26.58 -15.94
C GLY A 72 12.40 -26.07 -15.05
N GLY A 73 12.56 -26.08 -13.73
CA GLY A 73 11.62 -25.43 -12.80
C GLY A 73 11.82 -23.91 -12.71
N GLU A 74 10.95 -23.22 -11.99
CA GLU A 74 11.03 -21.77 -11.80
C GLU A 74 10.86 -21.40 -10.32
N THR A 75 11.24 -20.19 -9.94
CA THR A 75 11.04 -19.63 -8.60
C THR A 75 10.47 -18.24 -8.74
N TRP A 76 9.30 -18.03 -8.15
CA TRP A 76 8.64 -16.73 -8.12
C TRP A 76 8.75 -16.14 -6.71
N ILE A 77 9.10 -14.86 -6.64
CA ILE A 77 9.30 -14.14 -5.38
C ILE A 77 8.32 -12.97 -5.34
N TYR A 78 7.65 -12.85 -4.20
CA TYR A 78 6.73 -11.75 -3.89
C TYR A 78 7.24 -11.02 -2.66
N ASP A 79 7.32 -9.70 -2.74
CA ASP A 79 7.79 -8.85 -1.65
C ASP A 79 6.78 -7.75 -1.37
N LYS A 80 6.45 -7.56 -0.08
CA LYS A 80 5.60 -6.50 0.43
C LYS A 80 6.29 -5.75 1.55
N ILE A 81 6.28 -4.43 1.48
CA ILE A 81 6.72 -3.55 2.56
C ILE A 81 5.52 -2.69 2.98
N SER A 82 5.11 -2.81 4.23
CA SER A 82 4.01 -2.05 4.82
C SER A 82 4.53 -1.09 5.88
N THR A 83 4.16 0.19 5.77
CA THR A 83 4.48 1.20 6.79
C THR A 83 3.22 1.52 7.58
N GLN A 84 3.25 1.37 8.90
CA GLN A 84 2.18 1.75 9.81
C GLN A 84 2.62 2.95 10.65
N ASN A 85 1.84 4.03 10.61
CA ASN A 85 2.05 5.22 11.45
C ASN A 85 0.98 5.27 12.53
N ALA A 86 1.37 5.12 13.79
CA ALA A 86 0.54 5.39 14.96
C ALA A 86 0.71 6.85 15.37
N TYR A 87 -0.38 7.62 15.34
CA TYR A 87 -0.42 9.01 15.79
C TYR A 87 -1.34 9.12 17.00
N SER A 88 -0.79 9.48 18.17
CA SER A 88 -1.56 9.75 19.38
C SER A 88 -1.62 11.25 19.61
N GLY A 89 -2.75 11.86 19.25
CA GLY A 89 -3.09 13.24 19.57
C GLY A 89 -4.18 13.28 20.65
N SER A 90 -3.89 13.93 21.78
CA SER A 90 -4.92 14.31 22.75
C SER A 90 -5.77 15.42 22.15
N SER A 91 -6.94 15.08 21.59
CA SER A 91 -7.97 16.07 21.25
C SER A 91 -8.66 16.56 22.54
N GLY A 92 -7.94 17.39 23.29
CA GLY A 92 -8.52 18.19 24.38
C GLY A 92 -9.48 19.19 23.76
N GLY A 93 -10.78 18.85 23.81
CA GLY A 93 -11.84 19.54 23.10
C GLY A 93 -11.90 21.04 23.37
N VAL A 94 -12.18 21.80 22.31
CA VAL A 94 -12.93 23.08 22.21
C VAL A 94 -12.67 24.24 23.21
N ASN A 95 -11.85 24.06 24.24
CA ASN A 95 -11.51 25.05 25.27
C ASN A 95 -10.03 25.49 25.22
N ALA A 96 -9.22 24.89 24.33
CA ALA A 96 -7.79 25.22 24.18
C ALA A 96 -7.53 26.62 23.59
N LEU A 97 -8.56 27.32 23.10
CA LEU A 97 -8.40 28.67 22.57
C LEU A 97 -8.37 29.76 23.66
N PHE A 98 -8.75 29.43 24.91
CA PHE A 98 -8.70 30.37 26.04
C PHE A 98 -7.48 30.21 26.97
N LEU A 99 -6.63 29.21 26.73
CA LEU A 99 -5.38 28.98 27.49
C LEU A 99 -4.15 29.22 26.60
N ALA A 100 -4.14 30.39 25.96
CA ALA A 100 -2.99 30.95 25.28
C ALA A 100 -1.86 31.24 26.29
N GLY A 101 -1.12 30.21 26.66
CA GLY A 101 0.04 30.31 27.52
C GLY A 101 0.49 28.92 27.95
N VAL A 102 1.62 28.47 27.42
CA VAL A 102 2.39 27.32 27.92
C VAL A 102 1.74 25.92 27.85
N GLY A 103 1.18 25.54 26.70
CA GLY A 103 0.75 24.16 26.46
C GLY A 103 1.59 23.48 25.37
N ALA A 104 2.70 22.84 25.74
CA ALA A 104 3.43 21.97 24.83
C ALA A 104 2.56 20.75 24.50
N ASN A 105 1.91 20.76 23.34
CA ASN A 105 1.19 19.61 22.81
C ASN A 105 2.21 18.49 22.53
N ALA A 106 2.36 17.56 23.47
CA ALA A 106 3.18 16.37 23.27
C ALA A 106 2.45 15.42 22.30
N ALA A 107 2.77 15.53 21.01
CA ALA A 107 2.34 14.57 20.00
C ALA A 107 3.34 13.40 19.99
N ALA A 108 2.85 12.20 20.27
CA ALA A 108 3.62 10.97 20.12
C ALA A 108 3.28 10.34 18.77
N SER A 109 4.30 10.14 17.93
CA SER A 109 4.18 9.42 16.67
C SER A 109 5.13 8.23 16.68
N ALA A 110 4.66 7.05 16.30
CA ALA A 110 5.46 5.85 16.13
C ALA A 110 5.25 5.29 14.73
N THR A 111 6.34 5.00 14.02
CA THR A 111 6.31 4.37 12.70
C THR A 111 6.87 2.97 12.82
N THR A 112 6.14 1.98 12.31
CA THR A 112 6.57 0.59 12.24
C THR A 112 6.56 0.14 10.79
N GLN A 113 7.64 -0.48 10.35
CA GLN A 113 7.72 -1.09 9.03
C GLN A 113 7.63 -2.61 9.16
N ARG A 114 6.88 -3.23 8.24
CA ARG A 114 6.73 -4.68 8.15
C ARG A 114 7.10 -5.13 6.76
N THR A 115 7.97 -6.12 6.65
CA THR A 115 8.33 -6.74 5.38
C THR A 115 7.82 -8.17 5.35
N LEU A 116 7.20 -8.56 4.23
CA LEU A 116 6.80 -9.93 3.94
C LEU A 116 7.42 -10.34 2.61
N THR A 117 8.17 -11.43 2.63
CA THR A 117 8.72 -12.08 1.43
C THR A 117 8.11 -13.47 1.32
N VAL A 118 7.60 -13.82 0.14
CA VAL A 118 7.05 -15.13 -0.19
C VAL A 118 7.80 -15.69 -1.38
N ILE A 119 8.26 -16.92 -1.26
CA ILE A 119 9.04 -17.62 -2.28
C ILE A 119 8.28 -18.88 -2.67
N ILE A 120 7.92 -19.00 -3.94
CA ILE A 120 7.18 -20.14 -4.49
C ILE A 120 8.06 -20.80 -5.55
N LYS A 121 8.34 -22.08 -5.38
CA LYS A 121 9.11 -22.89 -6.33
C LYS A 121 8.17 -23.72 -7.17
N TYR A 122 8.47 -23.78 -8.46
CA TYR A 122 7.76 -24.56 -9.45
C TYR A 122 8.67 -25.65 -10.00
N ASP A 123 8.10 -26.81 -10.27
CA ASP A 123 8.77 -27.87 -11.02
C ASP A 123 8.79 -27.59 -12.53
N ALA A 124 9.42 -28.48 -13.30
CA ALA A 124 9.52 -28.36 -14.75
C ALA A 124 8.18 -28.48 -15.49
N THR A 125 7.10 -28.88 -14.80
CA THR A 125 5.74 -28.92 -15.34
C THR A 125 4.95 -27.65 -15.05
N GLY A 126 5.57 -26.66 -14.39
CA GLY A 126 4.95 -25.39 -14.01
C GLY A 126 4.03 -25.51 -12.81
N ARG A 127 4.23 -26.52 -11.95
CA ARG A 127 3.44 -26.75 -10.74
C ARG A 127 4.21 -26.42 -9.48
N VAL A 128 3.54 -25.86 -8.48
CA VAL A 128 4.15 -25.55 -7.18
C VAL A 128 4.72 -26.83 -6.58
N SER A 129 6.03 -26.87 -6.38
CA SER A 129 6.72 -27.96 -5.70
C SER A 129 6.92 -27.68 -4.22
N ASP A 130 7.14 -26.41 -3.87
CA ASP A 130 7.42 -25.95 -2.50
C ASP A 130 7.14 -24.46 -2.39
N PHE A 131 6.83 -23.98 -1.18
CA PHE A 131 6.69 -22.55 -0.91
C PHE A 131 7.10 -22.21 0.53
N SER A 132 7.63 -21.01 0.72
CA SER A 132 8.04 -20.50 2.02
C SER A 132 7.77 -19.01 2.13
N TYR A 133 7.68 -18.51 3.36
CA TYR A 133 7.51 -17.09 3.62
C TYR A 133 8.36 -16.63 4.80
N ARG A 134 8.72 -15.35 4.80
CA ARG A 134 9.45 -14.68 5.88
C ARG A 134 8.82 -13.33 6.16
N GLN A 135 8.57 -13.05 7.44
CA GLN A 135 8.08 -11.75 7.89
C GLN A 135 9.09 -11.12 8.86
N SER A 136 9.28 -9.81 8.76
CA SER A 136 10.08 -9.01 9.70
C SER A 136 9.36 -7.71 10.04
N SER A 137 9.60 -7.16 11.22
CA SER A 137 9.11 -5.83 11.62
C SER A 137 10.17 -5.08 12.42
N PHE A 138 10.31 -3.78 12.17
CA PHE A 138 11.23 -2.89 12.87
C PHE A 138 10.68 -1.46 13.00
#